data_AF-A0A4Q3UCT8-F1
#
_entry.id   AF-A0A4Q3UCT8-F1
#
_cell.length_a   1.000
_cell.length_b   1.000
_cell.length_c   1.000
_cell.angle_alpha   90.00
_cell.angle_beta   90.00
_cell.angle_gamma   90.00
#
_symmetry.space_group_name_H-M   'P 1'
#
loop_
_entity.id
_entity.type
_entity.pdbx_description
1 polymer ?
#
loop_
_entity_poly.entity_id
_entity_poly.type
_entity_poly.pdbx_seq_one_letter_code
_entity_poly.pdbx_strand_id
1 'polypeptide(L)'
;MADGDELLGSAVGTENLIFGFELDFAGKLQCMPMIARLKLDRCGVKLSLKQWNRMTLVERQALVQMPCDTVEEIDAYADRVSRLIVDSGDSVSRFQIDLEPAWERSDGPPAHVTDFAINAGVRPPTADEWATLSPLQRFVVLKLTRPGHTNANLGPALREFGLSA
;
A
#
# COMPACT_ATOMS: atom_id res chain seq x y z
N MET A 1 22.98 -42.58 -12.41
CA MET A 1 22.14 -42.05 -13.50
C MET A 1 20.83 -41.67 -12.83
N ALA A 2 20.76 -40.48 -12.21
CA ALA A 2 20.46 -39.20 -12.88
C ALA A 2 18.97 -39.19 -13.30
N ASP A 3 18.06 -38.33 -12.85
CA ASP A 3 18.03 -37.07 -12.10
C ASP A 3 16.61 -37.00 -11.47
N GLY A 4 16.29 -36.32 -10.37
CA GLY A 4 16.82 -35.04 -9.91
C GLY A 4 16.07 -33.89 -10.57
N ASP A 5 15.02 -33.38 -9.91
CA ASP A 5 14.52 -32.01 -10.06
C ASP A 5 13.73 -31.62 -11.33
N GLU A 6 12.43 -31.38 -11.18
CA GLU A 6 11.83 -30.12 -11.67
C GLU A 6 10.48 -29.87 -10.96
N LEU A 7 10.58 -29.32 -9.76
CA LEU A 7 9.46 -28.68 -9.04
C LEU A 7 9.13 -27.34 -9.73
N LEU A 8 8.26 -27.37 -10.74
CA LEU A 8 7.59 -26.17 -11.26
C LEU A 8 6.17 -26.07 -10.71
N GLY A 9 6.09 -25.76 -9.40
CA GLY A 9 4.90 -25.22 -8.77
C GLY A 9 5.13 -23.73 -8.52
N SER A 10 4.55 -22.90 -9.37
CA SER A 10 4.70 -21.44 -9.41
C SER A 10 4.76 -20.77 -8.03
N ALA A 11 5.92 -20.26 -7.67
CA ALA A 11 6.00 -19.12 -6.77
C ALA A 11 5.34 -17.94 -7.51
N VAL A 12 4.10 -17.63 -7.14
CA VAL A 12 3.46 -16.35 -7.47
C VAL A 12 4.48 -15.26 -7.15
N GLY A 13 4.81 -14.47 -8.18
CA GLY A 13 5.99 -13.63 -8.20
C GLY A 13 6.12 -12.76 -6.97
N THR A 14 7.35 -12.58 -6.51
CA THR A 14 7.70 -11.48 -5.62
C THR A 14 7.51 -10.17 -6.39
N GLU A 15 6.26 -9.76 -6.58
CA GLU A 15 5.93 -8.43 -7.08
C GLU A 15 6.56 -7.43 -6.12
N ASN A 16 7.30 -6.48 -6.69
CA ASN A 16 8.01 -5.48 -5.91
C ASN A 16 6.97 -4.67 -5.11
N LEU A 17 6.83 -4.97 -3.80
CA LEU A 17 5.83 -4.37 -2.91
C LEU A 17 6.00 -2.86 -2.73
N ILE A 18 7.11 -2.31 -3.23
CA ILE A 18 7.45 -0.89 -3.20
C ILE A 18 7.50 -0.40 -4.65
N PHE A 19 6.65 0.57 -4.98
CA PHE A 19 6.60 1.15 -6.32
C PHE A 19 7.85 2.01 -6.64
N GLY A 20 8.16 2.14 -7.92
CA GLY A 20 9.27 2.95 -8.42
C GLY A 20 9.16 4.41 -7.99
N PHE A 21 7.97 5.01 -8.09
CA PHE A 21 7.74 6.42 -7.71
C PHE A 21 8.00 6.71 -6.21
N GLU A 22 8.00 5.70 -5.35
CA GLU A 22 8.23 5.86 -3.91
C GLU A 22 9.67 5.56 -3.48
N LEU A 23 10.55 5.10 -4.39
CA LEU A 23 11.92 4.68 -4.06
C LEU A 23 12.78 5.77 -3.41
N ASP A 24 12.63 7.03 -3.79
CA ASP A 24 13.45 8.14 -3.28
C ASP A 24 13.39 8.26 -1.74
N PHE A 25 12.27 7.87 -1.13
CA PHE A 25 12.06 7.93 0.33
C PHE A 25 11.71 6.58 0.96
N ALA A 26 10.93 5.75 0.27
CA ALA A 26 10.51 4.43 0.73
C ALA A 26 11.54 3.33 0.42
N GLY A 27 12.43 3.51 -0.56
CA GLY A 27 13.49 2.54 -0.86
C GLY A 27 14.48 2.35 0.31
N LYS A 28 14.61 3.36 1.18
CA LYS A 28 15.36 3.30 2.45
C LYS A 28 14.46 3.05 3.67
N LEU A 29 13.16 2.87 3.45
CA LEU A 29 12.10 2.76 4.46
C LEU A 29 12.10 3.91 5.49
N GLN A 30 12.60 5.10 5.11
CA GLN A 30 12.56 6.30 5.95
C GLN A 30 11.14 6.88 6.03
N CYS A 31 10.33 6.60 5.02
CA CYS A 31 8.88 6.77 5.05
C CYS A 31 8.20 5.39 4.95
N MET A 32 6.97 5.30 5.47
CA MET A 32 6.13 4.11 5.28
C MET A 32 5.79 3.96 3.79
N PRO A 33 6.14 2.84 3.12
CA PRO A 33 5.74 2.56 1.74
C PRO A 33 4.23 2.38 1.63
N MET A 34 3.67 2.45 0.42
CA MET A 34 2.21 2.36 0.24
C MET A 34 1.64 1.02 0.70
N ILE A 35 2.38 -0.07 0.52
CA ILE A 35 1.97 -1.39 1.03
C ILE A 35 1.82 -1.41 2.56
N ALA A 36 2.74 -0.81 3.31
CA ALA A 36 2.64 -0.75 4.77
C ALA A 36 1.44 0.12 5.20
N ARG A 37 1.15 1.21 4.48
CA ARG A 37 -0.01 2.05 4.72
C ARG A 37 -1.33 1.32 4.45
N LEU A 38 -1.40 0.54 3.37
CA LEU A 38 -2.58 -0.29 3.08
C LEU A 38 -2.86 -1.26 4.22
N LYS A 39 -1.83 -1.96 4.70
CA LYS A 39 -1.95 -2.93 5.79
C LYS A 39 -2.39 -2.27 7.10
N LEU A 40 -1.90 -1.07 7.39
CA LEU A 40 -2.35 -0.28 8.54
C LEU A 40 -3.81 0.17 8.43
N ASP A 41 -4.27 0.53 7.22
CA ASP A 41 -5.66 0.88 6.96
C ASP A 41 -6.59 -0.34 7.06
N ARG A 42 -6.12 -1.53 6.69
CA ARG A 42 -6.86 -2.79 6.90
C ARG A 42 -6.98 -3.15 8.38
N CYS A 43 -5.90 -3.02 9.15
CA CYS A 43 -5.88 -3.49 10.54
C CYS A 43 -6.32 -2.44 11.59
N GLY A 44 -6.47 -1.18 11.18
CA GLY A 44 -6.95 -0.09 12.04
C GLY A 44 -5.97 0.36 13.11
N VAL A 45 -4.70 -0.07 13.08
CA VAL A 45 -3.66 0.39 14.02
C VAL A 45 -3.08 1.71 13.53
N LYS A 46 -3.11 2.73 14.38
CA LYS A 46 -2.52 4.04 14.09
C LYS A 46 -1.02 4.00 14.36
N LEU A 47 -0.24 4.00 13.28
CA LEU A 47 1.22 4.08 13.34
C LEU A 47 1.71 5.44 12.82
N SER A 48 2.32 6.24 13.69
CA SER A 48 2.92 7.51 13.29
C SER A 48 4.27 7.31 12.62
N LEU A 49 4.70 8.29 11.81
CA LEU A 49 6.04 8.28 11.21
C LEU A 49 7.16 8.24 12.25
N LYS A 50 6.96 8.88 13.42
CA LYS A 50 7.91 8.84 14.54
C LYS A 50 8.06 7.43 15.10
N GLN A 51 6.96 6.71 15.30
CA GLN A 51 6.97 5.31 15.74
C GLN A 51 7.62 4.40 14.70
N TRP A 52 7.25 4.56 13.42
CA TRP A 52 7.88 3.82 12.31
C TRP A 52 9.41 4.01 12.28
N ASN A 53 9.89 5.23 12.45
CA ASN A 53 11.33 5.53 12.43
C ASN A 53 12.10 5.08 13.67
N ARG A 54 11.40 4.69 14.76
CA ARG A 54 12.01 4.04 15.92
C ARG A 54 12.25 2.54 15.69
N MET A 55 11.51 1.94 14.75
CA MET A 55 11.71 0.54 14.38
C MET A 55 13.02 0.36 13.61
N THR A 56 13.68 -0.76 13.86
CA THR A 56 14.85 -1.19 13.10
C THR A 56 14.49 -1.41 11.63
N LEU A 57 15.50 -1.43 10.75
CA LEU A 57 15.26 -1.70 9.33
C LEU A 57 14.64 -3.09 9.12
N VAL A 58 15.10 -4.09 9.88
CA VAL A 58 14.61 -5.48 9.80
C VAL A 58 13.13 -5.56 10.18
N GLU A 59 12.70 -4.84 11.22
CA GLU A 59 11.30 -4.78 11.63
C GLU A 59 10.42 -4.12 10.57
N ARG A 60 10.89 -3.01 9.98
CA ARG A 60 10.18 -2.34 8.89
C ARG A 60 10.07 -3.22 7.65
N GLN A 61 11.12 -3.94 7.29
CA GLN A 61 11.09 -4.92 6.20
C GLN A 61 10.13 -6.06 6.49
N ALA A 62 10.12 -6.59 7.72
CA ALA A 62 9.18 -7.63 8.12
C ALA A 62 7.72 -7.15 7.98
N LEU A 63 7.39 -5.94 8.42
CA LEU A 63 6.05 -5.36 8.22
C LEU A 63 5.70 -5.19 6.74
N VAL A 64 6.66 -4.80 5.90
CA VAL A 64 6.41 -4.73 4.45
C VAL A 64 6.09 -6.10 3.85
N GLN A 65 6.76 -7.17 4.29
CA GLN A 65 6.63 -8.52 3.71
C GLN A 65 5.49 -9.36 4.30
N MET A 66 5.03 -9.08 5.53
CA MET A 66 3.95 -9.87 6.16
C MET A 66 2.65 -9.82 5.33
N PRO A 67 1.98 -10.95 5.07
CA PRO A 67 0.67 -10.95 4.42
C PRO A 67 -0.38 -10.25 5.31
N CYS A 68 -1.45 -9.75 4.70
CA CYS A 68 -2.47 -8.95 5.39
C CYS A 68 -3.75 -8.86 4.53
N ASP A 69 -4.17 -9.97 3.94
CA ASP A 69 -5.30 -10.07 3.03
C ASP A 69 -6.48 -10.82 3.66
N THR A 70 -6.23 -11.81 4.53
CA THR A 70 -7.29 -12.50 5.30
C THR A 70 -7.50 -11.89 6.69
N VAL A 71 -8.62 -12.23 7.34
CA VAL A 71 -8.93 -11.79 8.71
C VAL A 71 -7.82 -12.19 9.68
N GLU A 72 -7.35 -13.43 9.60
CA GLU A 72 -6.28 -13.96 10.45
C GLU A 72 -4.95 -13.23 10.22
N GLU A 73 -4.64 -12.90 8.96
CA GLU A 73 -3.44 -12.16 8.61
C GLU A 73 -3.52 -10.69 9.07
N ILE A 74 -4.69 -10.07 8.96
CA ILE A 74 -4.95 -8.71 9.44
C ILE A 74 -4.77 -8.64 10.95
N ASP A 75 -5.29 -9.62 11.70
CA ASP A 75 -5.12 -9.71 13.15
C ASP A 75 -3.65 -9.94 13.53
N ALA A 76 -2.96 -10.86 12.85
CA ALA A 76 -1.54 -11.11 13.07
C ALA A 76 -0.67 -9.87 12.78
N TYR A 77 -1.01 -9.12 11.73
CA TYR A 77 -0.36 -7.85 11.39
C TYR A 77 -0.62 -6.79 12.46
N ALA A 78 -1.88 -6.66 12.92
CA ALA A 78 -2.25 -5.72 13.99
C ALA A 78 -1.45 -6.00 15.28
N ASP A 79 -1.35 -7.27 15.66
CA ASP A 79 -0.60 -7.70 16.83
C ASP A 79 0.90 -7.43 16.70
N ARG A 80 1.47 -7.68 15.51
CA ARG A 80 2.89 -7.41 15.26
C ARG A 80 3.20 -5.92 15.39
N VAL A 81 2.41 -5.06 14.75
CA VAL A 81 2.60 -3.60 14.83
C VAL A 81 2.41 -3.11 16.26
N SER A 82 1.39 -3.60 16.95
CA SER A 82 1.10 -3.23 18.34
C SER A 82 2.24 -3.57 19.29
N ARG A 83 2.83 -4.77 19.15
CA ARG A 83 4.02 -5.19 19.91
C ARG A 83 5.20 -4.28 19.67
N LEU A 84 5.52 -3.97 18.41
CA LEU A 84 6.63 -3.06 18.07
C LEU A 84 6.44 -1.66 18.66
N ILE A 85 5.22 -1.14 18.69
CA ILE A 85 4.91 0.15 19.33
C ILE A 85 5.18 0.06 20.84
N VAL A 86 4.68 -0.97 21.52
CA VAL A 86 4.84 -1.16 22.97
C VAL A 86 6.30 -1.38 23.35
N ASP A 87 7.04 -2.20 22.59
CA ASP A 87 8.46 -2.47 22.82
C ASP A 87 9.31 -1.20 22.70
N SER A 88 8.84 -0.21 21.92
CA SER A 88 9.48 1.12 21.81
C SER A 88 9.10 2.11 22.92
N GLY A 89 8.24 1.68 23.86
CA GLY A 89 7.76 2.48 25.00
C GLY A 89 6.60 3.42 24.69
N ASP A 90 5.96 3.28 23.52
CA ASP A 90 4.80 4.08 23.13
C ASP A 90 3.47 3.32 23.38
N SER A 91 2.35 4.04 23.37
CA SER A 91 1.02 3.44 23.46
C SER A 91 0.41 3.18 22.08
N VAL A 92 -0.35 2.09 21.98
CA VAL A 92 -1.09 1.72 20.76
C VAL A 92 -2.38 2.54 20.69
N SER A 93 -2.67 3.09 19.52
CA SER A 93 -3.93 3.75 19.21
C SER A 93 -4.56 3.07 18.00
N ARG A 94 -5.90 3.01 17.97
CA ARG A 94 -6.67 2.43 16.87
C ARG A 94 -7.68 3.42 16.34
N PHE A 95 -8.09 3.24 15.09
CA PHE A 95 -9.20 3.95 14.46
C PHE A 95 -10.24 2.95 13.94
N GLN A 96 -11.45 3.46 13.66
CA GLN A 96 -12.50 2.65 13.06
C GLN A 96 -12.13 2.36 11.60
N ILE A 97 -12.07 1.07 11.26
CA ILE A 97 -11.82 0.62 9.89
C ILE A 97 -13.06 0.84 9.02
N ASP A 98 -12.83 1.10 7.74
CA ASP A 98 -13.88 1.04 6.72
C ASP A 98 -14.05 -0.42 6.29
N LEU A 99 -15.28 -0.94 6.39
CA LEU A 99 -15.60 -2.32 6.02
C LEU A 99 -15.79 -2.50 4.52
N GLU A 100 -16.06 -1.41 3.78
CA GLU A 100 -16.25 -1.42 2.33
C GLU A 100 -15.36 -0.38 1.66
N PRO A 101 -14.04 -0.47 1.84
CA PRO A 101 -13.15 0.59 1.41
C PRO A 101 -13.09 0.70 -0.11
N ALA A 102 -13.01 1.94 -0.60
CA ALA A 102 -13.06 2.23 -2.03
C ALA A 102 -11.94 1.58 -2.86
N TRP A 103 -10.81 1.19 -2.25
CA TRP A 103 -9.74 0.48 -2.97
C TRP A 103 -10.05 -0.99 -3.28
N GLU A 104 -11.04 -1.58 -2.61
CA GLU A 104 -11.50 -2.95 -2.93
C GLU A 104 -12.56 -2.95 -4.04
N ARG A 105 -13.06 -1.76 -4.43
CA ARG A 105 -14.09 -1.61 -5.46
C ARG A 105 -13.48 -1.39 -6.85
N SER A 106 -13.87 -2.24 -7.80
CA SER A 106 -13.44 -2.18 -9.20
C SER A 106 -14.48 -1.57 -10.15
N ASP A 107 -15.60 -1.06 -9.63
CA ASP A 107 -16.70 -0.49 -10.41
C ASP A 107 -16.41 0.91 -11.02
N GLY A 108 -15.27 1.50 -10.66
CA GLY A 108 -14.73 2.70 -11.28
C GLY A 108 -14.03 3.61 -10.26
N PRO A 109 -13.25 4.61 -10.74
CA PRO A 109 -12.62 5.57 -9.86
C PRO A 109 -13.68 6.45 -9.18
N PRO A 110 -13.59 6.69 -7.86
CA PRO A 110 -14.45 7.67 -7.19
C PRO A 110 -14.30 9.06 -7.80
N ALA A 111 -15.39 9.86 -7.81
CA ALA A 111 -15.41 11.17 -8.46
C ALA A 111 -14.24 12.10 -8.07
N HIS A 112 -13.85 12.10 -6.78
CA HIS A 112 -12.74 12.93 -6.31
C HIS A 112 -11.38 12.58 -6.96
N VAL A 113 -11.17 11.32 -7.39
CA VAL A 113 -9.96 10.91 -8.12
C VAL A 113 -9.93 11.59 -9.48
N THR A 114 -11.07 11.58 -10.18
CA THR A 114 -11.24 12.21 -11.49
C THR A 114 -11.02 13.72 -11.39
N ASP A 115 -11.70 14.38 -10.43
CA ASP A 115 -11.59 15.82 -10.21
C ASP A 115 -10.16 16.23 -9.87
N PHE A 116 -9.48 15.46 -9.01
CA PHE A 116 -8.09 15.70 -8.65
C PHE A 116 -7.16 15.58 -9.85
N ALA A 117 -7.30 14.52 -10.65
CA ALA A 117 -6.46 14.29 -11.83
C ALA A 117 -6.59 15.45 -12.83
N ILE A 118 -7.82 15.88 -13.13
CA ILE A 118 -8.09 17.02 -14.01
C ILE A 118 -7.42 18.29 -13.49
N ASN A 119 -7.60 18.60 -12.20
CA ASN A 119 -7.00 19.78 -11.57
C ASN A 119 -5.46 19.71 -11.54
N ALA A 120 -4.90 18.51 -11.49
CA ALA A 120 -3.46 18.27 -11.55
C ALA A 120 -2.90 18.27 -12.99
N GLY A 121 -3.74 18.44 -14.02
CA GLY A 121 -3.34 18.38 -15.42
C GLY A 121 -2.96 16.98 -15.89
N VAL A 122 -3.49 15.93 -15.24
CA VAL A 122 -3.25 14.53 -15.59
C VAL A 122 -4.56 13.90 -16.08
N ARG A 123 -4.48 13.02 -17.08
CA ARG A 123 -5.66 12.27 -17.56
C ARG A 123 -6.20 11.39 -16.41
N PRO A 124 -7.50 11.47 -16.07
CA PRO A 124 -8.10 10.58 -15.08
C PRO A 124 -8.18 9.14 -15.63
N PRO A 125 -8.05 8.10 -14.77
CA PRO A 125 -8.29 6.72 -15.17
C PRO A 125 -9.74 6.53 -15.65
N THR A 126 -9.95 5.69 -16.67
CA THR A 126 -11.30 5.23 -17.04
C THR A 126 -11.78 4.12 -16.11
N ALA A 127 -13.07 3.77 -16.20
CA ALA A 127 -13.63 2.65 -15.44
C ALA A 127 -12.96 1.32 -15.81
N ASP A 128 -12.73 1.05 -17.10
CA ASP A 128 -12.09 -0.19 -17.56
C ASP A 128 -10.66 -0.31 -17.04
N GLU A 129 -9.88 0.78 -17.12
CA GLU A 129 -8.52 0.80 -16.60
C GLU A 129 -8.49 0.65 -15.07
N TRP A 130 -9.43 1.28 -14.35
CA TRP A 130 -9.56 1.14 -12.91
C TRP A 130 -9.86 -0.30 -12.48
N ALA A 131 -10.67 -1.02 -13.26
CA ALA A 131 -11.00 -2.41 -13.01
C ALA A 131 -9.78 -3.34 -13.14
N THR A 132 -8.79 -2.98 -13.97
CA THR A 132 -7.54 -3.76 -14.12
C THR A 132 -6.53 -3.57 -12.98
N LEU A 133 -6.71 -2.55 -12.14
CA LEU A 133 -5.79 -2.27 -11.04
C LEU A 133 -5.90 -3.33 -9.93
N SER A 134 -4.78 -3.62 -9.28
CA SER A 134 -4.81 -4.35 -8.00
C SER A 134 -5.41 -3.45 -6.89
N PRO A 135 -5.88 -4.05 -5.78
CA PRO A 135 -6.31 -3.28 -4.61
C PRO A 135 -5.24 -2.31 -4.11
N LEU A 136 -3.96 -2.70 -4.13
CA LEU A 136 -2.85 -1.83 -3.74
C LEU A 136 -2.70 -0.62 -4.68
N GLN A 137 -2.82 -0.82 -5.99
CA GLN A 137 -2.75 0.29 -6.95
C GLN A 137 -3.93 1.25 -6.80
N ARG A 138 -5.16 0.74 -6.63
CA ARG A 138 -6.33 1.59 -6.32
C ARG A 138 -6.14 2.37 -5.03
N PHE A 139 -5.63 1.71 -4.00
CA PHE A 139 -5.27 2.34 -2.73
C PHE A 139 -4.28 3.48 -2.92
N VAL A 140 -3.21 3.27 -3.70
CA VAL A 140 -2.23 4.31 -4.00
C VAL A 140 -2.92 5.51 -4.65
N VAL A 141 -3.71 5.31 -5.70
CA VAL A 141 -4.41 6.41 -6.38
C VAL A 141 -5.24 7.21 -5.39
N LEU A 142 -6.07 6.54 -4.56
CA LEU A 142 -6.90 7.17 -3.53
C LEU A 142 -6.07 7.94 -2.49
N LYS A 143 -4.89 7.43 -2.12
CA LYS A 143 -3.99 8.12 -1.18
C LYS A 143 -3.32 9.33 -1.79
N LEU A 144 -3.04 9.31 -3.09
CA LEU A 144 -2.41 10.42 -3.79
C LEU A 144 -3.41 11.53 -4.17
N THR A 145 -4.71 11.22 -4.26
CA THR A 145 -5.78 12.15 -4.65
C THR A 145 -6.58 12.72 -3.47
N ARG A 146 -5.99 12.78 -2.27
CA ARG A 146 -6.67 13.34 -1.10
C ARG A 146 -7.06 14.80 -1.33
N PRO A 147 -8.33 15.21 -1.10
CA PRO A 147 -8.77 16.59 -1.29
C PRO A 147 -7.90 17.60 -0.51
N GLY A 148 -7.67 18.78 -1.11
CA GLY A 148 -6.96 19.88 -0.45
C GLY A 148 -5.43 19.83 -0.51
N HIS A 149 -4.85 18.89 -1.25
CA HIS A 149 -3.40 18.78 -1.45
C HIS A 149 -3.05 18.66 -2.93
N THR A 150 -1.83 19.05 -3.31
CA THR A 150 -1.23 18.62 -4.59
C THR A 150 -0.32 17.43 -4.33
N ASN A 151 -0.18 16.54 -5.32
CA ASN A 151 0.67 15.37 -5.18
C ASN A 151 1.46 15.11 -6.47
N ALA A 152 2.74 15.46 -6.45
CA ALA A 152 3.64 15.27 -7.58
C ALA A 152 3.82 13.79 -7.98
N ASN A 153 3.49 12.85 -7.09
CA ASN A 153 3.62 11.41 -7.35
C ASN A 153 2.41 10.83 -8.10
N LEU A 154 1.31 11.57 -8.29
CA LEU A 154 0.15 11.05 -9.01
C LEU A 154 0.49 10.69 -10.47
N GLY A 155 1.08 11.61 -11.22
CA GLY A 155 1.48 11.36 -12.61
C GLY A 155 2.46 10.19 -12.77
N PRO A 156 3.56 10.13 -11.99
CA PRO A 156 4.45 8.97 -11.94
C PRO A 156 3.75 7.66 -11.61
N ALA A 157 2.87 7.63 -10.60
CA ALA A 157 2.13 6.43 -10.23
C ALA A 157 1.20 5.96 -11.36
N LEU A 158 0.43 6.87 -11.97
CA LEU A 158 -0.45 6.52 -13.10
C LEU A 158 0.33 5.97 -14.30
N ARG A 159 1.53 6.52 -14.60
CA ARG A 159 2.44 5.96 -15.62
C ARG A 159 2.92 4.57 -15.27
N GLU A 160 3.37 4.38 -14.04
CA GLU A 160 3.85 3.08 -13.55
C GLU A 160 2.74 2.01 -13.58
N PHE A 161 1.48 2.43 -13.39
CA PHE A 161 0.31 1.54 -13.44
C PHE A 161 -0.23 1.33 -14.87
N GLY A 162 0.38 1.93 -15.89
CA GLY A 162 -0.06 1.80 -17.29
C GLY A 162 -1.32 2.59 -17.65
N LEU A 163 -1.70 3.59 -16.86
CA LEU A 163 -2.97 4.36 -17.00
C LEU A 163 -2.85 5.65 -17.83
N SER A 164 -1.64 5.98 -18.28
CA SER A 164 -1.36 7.18 -19.06
C SER A 164 -0.89 6.77 -20.46
N ALA A 165 -1.87 6.59 -21.35
CA ALA A 165 -1.67 6.68 -22.79
C ALA A 165 -2.21 8.04 -23.28
#